data_AF-A0A3B5KQG6-F1
#
_entry.id   AF-A0A3B5KQG6-F1
#
_cell.length_a   1.000
_cell.length_b   1.000
_cell.length_c   1.000
_cell.angle_alpha   90.00
_cell.angle_beta   90.00
_cell.angle_gamma   90.00
#
_symmetry.space_group_name_H-M   'P 1'
#
loop_
_entity.id
_entity.type
_entity.pdbx_description
1 polymer ?
#
loop_
_entity_poly.entity_id
_entity_poly.type
_entity_poly.pdbx_seq_one_letter_code
_entity_poly.pdbx_strand_id
1 'polypeptide(L)' 'RMVYIKGSEKGSTTPPDQLYVCPLYKTSERKGTLSTTGHSTNFVISMMLPTSKRPQHWIKRGVAMLCQLDD' A
#
# COMPACT_ATOMS: atom_id res chain seq x y z
N ARG A 1 14.88 1.30 -8.06
CA ARG A 1 14.10 2.37 -8.74
C ARG A 1 13.36 3.14 -7.66
N MET A 2 13.62 4.43 -7.48
CA MET A 2 12.88 5.26 -6.50
C MET A 2 11.61 5.80 -7.15
N VAL A 3 10.51 5.86 -6.38
CA VAL A 3 9.23 6.42 -6.82
C VAL A 3 8.92 7.62 -5.93
N TYR A 4 8.70 8.79 -6.54
CA TYR A 4 8.30 10.00 -5.85
C TYR A 4 6.78 10.17 -5.94
N ILE A 5 6.15 10.48 -4.81
CA ILE A 5 4.70 10.69 -4.73
C ILE A 5 4.46 12.19 -4.55
N LYS A 6 3.78 12.80 -5.54
CA LYS A 6 3.25 14.16 -5.43
C LYS A 6 1.83 14.08 -4.85
N GLY A 7 1.52 14.93 -3.87
CA GLY A 7 0.15 15.06 -3.38
C GLY A 7 -0.80 15.46 -4.52
N SER A 8 -2.00 14.85 -4.56
CA SER A 8 -3.00 15.21 -5.57
C SER A 8 -3.56 16.60 -5.29
N GLU A 9 -3.66 17.42 -6.33
CA GLU A 9 -4.40 18.67 -6.31
C GLU A 9 -5.91 18.37 -6.27
N LYS A 10 -6.70 19.26 -5.66
CA LYS A 10 -8.16 19.12 -5.53
C LYS A 10 -8.80 19.31 -6.92
N GLY A 11 -8.87 18.24 -7.71
CA GLY A 11 -9.43 18.26 -9.06
C GLY A 11 -9.31 16.97 -9.85
N SER A 12 -8.43 16.03 -9.46
CA SER A 12 -8.33 14.72 -10.11
C SER A 12 -9.27 13.70 -9.44
N THR A 13 -10.51 13.65 -9.92
CA THR A 13 -11.49 12.65 -9.43
C THR A 13 -11.23 11.32 -10.13
N THR A 14 -10.29 10.54 -9.62
CA THR A 14 -10.17 9.13 -10.05
C THR A 14 -11.37 8.37 -9.46
N PRO A 15 -12.14 7.63 -10.27
CA PRO A 15 -13.30 6.90 -9.76
C PRO A 15 -12.85 5.87 -8.70
N PRO A 16 -13.63 5.64 -7.63
CA PRO A 16 -13.25 4.72 -6.55
C PRO A 16 -12.90 3.31 -7.03
N ASP A 17 -13.60 2.83 -8.07
CA ASP A 17 -13.39 1.50 -8.68
C ASP A 17 -12.08 1.37 -9.48
N GLN A 18 -11.33 2.46 -9.63
CA GLN A 18 -10.00 2.51 -10.25
C GLN A 18 -8.90 2.90 -9.24
N LEU A 19 -9.23 2.97 -7.95
CA LEU A 19 -8.27 3.25 -6.88
C LEU A 19 -8.08 2.01 -6.01
N TYR A 20 -6.85 1.52 -5.96
CA TYR A 20 -6.47 0.47 -5.04
C TYR A 20 -5.83 1.06 -3.78
N VAL A 21 -6.42 0.73 -2.62
CA VAL A 21 -5.84 1.04 -1.31
C VAL A 21 -4.74 0.01 -1.02
N CYS A 22 -3.52 0.34 -1.43
CA CYS A 22 -2.37 -0.52 -1.33
C CYS A 22 -1.65 -0.32 0.02
N PRO A 23 -1.48 -1.36 0.85
CA PRO A 23 -0.73 -1.24 2.09
C PRO A 23 0.77 -1.13 1.80
N LEU A 24 1.45 -0.25 2.54
CA LEU A 24 2.91 -0.11 2.56
C LEU A 24 3.45 -0.76 3.85
N TYR A 25 4.35 -1.72 3.68
CA TYR A 25 5.08 -2.37 4.76
C TYR A 25 6.57 -2.03 4.71
N LYS A 26 7.28 -2.22 5.83
CA LYS A 26 8.73 -2.04 5.88
C LYS A 26 9.45 -3.16 5.12
N THR A 27 9.11 -4.41 5.43
CA THR A 27 9.67 -5.64 4.86
C THR A 27 8.57 -6.59 4.39
N SER A 28 8.91 -7.60 3.57
CA SER A 28 7.94 -8.59 3.09
C SER A 28 7.52 -9.60 4.16
N GLU A 29 8.25 -9.65 5.28
CA GLU A 29 8.04 -10.61 6.34
C GLU A 29 6.62 -10.53 6.90
N ARG A 30 5.96 -11.68 6.92
CA ARG A 30 4.61 -11.82 7.49
C ARG A 30 4.59 -11.85 9.02
N LYS A 31 5.77 -11.74 9.67
CA LYS A 31 5.93 -11.69 11.12
C LYS A 31 6.17 -10.25 11.57
N GLY A 32 5.10 -9.47 11.69
CA GLY A 32 5.19 -8.22 12.45
C GLY A 32 5.17 -8.53 13.94
N THR A 33 6.15 -8.06 14.71
CA THR A 33 5.99 -8.01 16.17
C THR A 33 4.84 -7.04 16.44
N LEU A 34 3.80 -7.52 17.12
CA LEU A 34 2.71 -6.65 17.56
C LEU A 34 3.30 -5.66 18.57
N SER A 35 3.10 -4.36 18.38
CA SER A 35 3.49 -3.37 19.39
C SER A 35 2.69 -3.61 20.68
N THR A 36 3.18 -3.08 21.80
CA THR A 36 2.43 -3.03 23.07
C THR A 36 1.08 -2.29 22.95
N THR A 37 0.86 -1.56 21.85
CA THR A 37 -0.39 -0.87 21.49
C THR A 37 -1.25 -1.60 20.45
N GLY A 38 -0.89 -2.82 20.04
CA GLY A 38 -1.71 -3.64 19.13
C GLY A 38 -1.53 -3.35 17.63
N HIS A 39 -0.61 -2.46 17.26
CA HIS A 39 -0.32 -2.15 15.86
C HIS A 39 0.88 -2.96 15.34
N SER A 40 0.83 -3.34 14.06
CA SER A 40 1.95 -4.03 13.42
C SER A 40 3.16 -3.09 13.32
N THR A 41 4.31 -3.52 13.84
CA THR A 41 5.59 -2.82 13.63
C THR A 41 6.05 -2.80 12.17
N ASN A 42 5.49 -3.67 11.33
CA ASN A 42 5.80 -3.75 9.91
C ASN A 42 4.89 -2.85 9.05
N PHE A 43 3.69 -2.47 9.52
CA PHE A 43 2.79 -1.59 8.76
C PHE A 43 3.23 -0.12 8.85
N VAL A 44 3.21 0.59 7.71
CA VAL A 44 3.56 2.01 7.63
C VAL A 44 2.30 2.86 7.39
N ILE A 45 1.68 2.70 6.22
CA ILE A 45 0.49 3.46 5.81
C ILE A 45 -0.21 2.76 4.64
N SER A 46 -1.46 3.10 4.37
CA SER A 46 -2.15 2.73 3.13
C SER A 46 -2.08 3.87 2.11
N MET A 47 -1.75 3.58 0.86
CA MET A 47 -1.72 4.57 -0.22
C MET A 47 -2.77 4.27 -1.28
N MET A 48 -3.37 5.33 -1.83
CA MET A 48 -4.31 5.21 -2.94
C MET A 48 -3.53 5.21 -4.25
N LEU A 49 -3.55 4.08 -4.96
CA LEU A 49 -2.88 3.92 -6.24
C LEU A 49 -3.90 3.81 -7.38
N PRO A 50 -3.76 4.60 -8.45
CA PRO A 50 -4.56 4.39 -9.65
C PRO A 50 -4.25 3.02 -10.26
N THR A 51 -5.28 2.33 -10.75
CA THR A 51 -5.13 1.00 -11.32
C THR A 51 -6.05 0.74 -12.51
N SER A 52 -5.53 -0.02 -13.49
CA SER A 52 -6.28 -0.45 -14.67
C SER A 52 -7.15 -1.69 -14.42
N LYS A 53 -6.97 -2.37 -13.28
CA LYS A 53 -7.77 -3.53 -12.86
C LYS A 53 -8.60 -3.14 -11.64
N ARG A 54 -9.76 -3.78 -11.46
CA ARG A 54 -10.57 -3.55 -10.25
C ARG A 54 -9.76 -3.84 -8.98
N PRO A 55 -9.91 -3.05 -7.89
CA PRO A 55 -9.16 -3.22 -6.64
C PRO A 55 -9.18 -4.65 -6.10
N GLN A 56 -10.29 -5.39 -6.27
CA GLN A 56 -10.39 -6.79 -5.81
C GLN A 56 -9.33 -7.70 -6.45
N HIS A 57 -8.84 -7.39 -7.65
CA HIS A 57 -7.76 -8.13 -8.30
C HIS A 57 -6.48 -8.14 -7.45
N TRP A 58 -6.11 -6.98 -6.90
CA TRP A 58 -4.89 -6.80 -6.11
C TRP A 58 -5.08 -7.26 -4.67
N ILE A 59 -6.26 -7.02 -4.10
CA ILE A 59 -6.64 -7.52 -2.76
C ILE A 59 -6.52 -9.04 -2.71
N LYS A 60 -7.11 -9.76 -3.69
CA LYS A 60 -7.07 -11.23 -3.74
C LYS A 60 -5.67 -11.79 -3.94
N ARG A 61 -4.76 -11.01 -4.54
CA ARG A 61 -3.36 -11.39 -4.77
C ARG A 61 -2.44 -11.00 -3.61
N GLY A 62 -2.95 -10.26 -2.62
CA GLY A 62 -2.16 -9.79 -1.49
C GLY A 62 -1.01 -8.86 -1.91
N VAL A 63 -1.21 -8.04 -2.94
CA VAL A 63 -0.19 -7.09 -3.38
C VAL A 63 0.00 -6.00 -2.34
N ALA A 64 1.26 -5.67 -2.08
CA ALA A 64 1.64 -4.60 -1.16
C ALA A 64 2.88 -3.88 -1.70
N MET A 65 3.12 -2.68 -1.19
CA MET A 65 4.41 -2.01 -1.38
C MET A 65 5.32 -2.32 -0.20
N LEU A 66 6.61 -2.37 -0.48
CA LEU A 66 7.65 -2.60 0.52
C LEU A 66 8.67 -1.47 0.46
N CYS A 67 9.13 -1.00 1.62
CA CYS A 67 10.24 -0.06 1.71
C CYS A 67 11.58 -0.73 1.41
N GLN A 68 11.71 -2.00 1.78
CA GLN A 68 12.92 -2.81 1.61
C GLN A 68 12.58 -4.09 0.84
N LEU A 69 13.52 -4.54 0.00
CA LEU A 69 13.47 -5.88 -0.59
C LEU A 69 13.96 -6.91 0.43
N ASP A 70 13.57 -8.16 0.24
CA ASP A 70 14.18 -9.26 0.99
C ASP A 70 15.64 -9.42 0.52
N ASP A 71 16.55 -9.74 1.45
CA ASP A 71 17.96 -9.99 1.16
C ASP A 71 18.17 -11.21 0.25
#